data_AF-A0AAW1Z347-F1
#
_entry.id   AF-A0AAW1Z347-F1
#
_cell.length_a   1.000
_cell.length_b   1.000
_cell.length_c   1.000
_cell.angle_alpha   90.00
_cell.angle_beta   90.00
_cell.angle_gamma   90.00
#
_symmetry.space_group_name_H-M   'P 1'
#
loop_
_entity.id
_entity.type
_entity.pdbx_description
1 polymer ?
#
loop_
_entity_poly.entity_id
_entity_poly.type
_entity_poly.pdbx_seq_one_letter_code
_entity_poly.pdbx_strand_id
1 'polypeptide(L)'
;MMKTILLLTFTVFVSSASLKNDDKTILGELIDELNATMKRLPEEHKGKEIYLKELKPEKESCKHDFFCHAEQELKTEVSVQSKYEDFRTDKKLMRNLNMYNKHHGGSTCRPADEDQEQISLRQFLCNLMICVKKEYNKPKKN
;
A
#
# COMPACT_ATOMS: atom_id res chain seq x y z
N MET A 1 -52.38 -14.67 -32.93
CA MET A 1 -52.46 -14.64 -31.46
C MET A 1 -51.05 -14.54 -30.92
N MET A 2 -50.77 -13.56 -30.06
CA MET A 2 -49.45 -13.37 -29.47
C MET A 2 -49.62 -13.11 -27.98
N LYS A 3 -48.55 -13.41 -27.23
CA LYS A 3 -48.24 -13.06 -25.84
C LYS A 3 -48.60 -14.16 -24.84
N THR A 4 -47.76 -14.54 -23.87
CA THR A 4 -46.59 -13.85 -23.29
C THR A 4 -45.75 -14.90 -22.56
N ILE A 5 -44.43 -14.94 -22.79
CA ILE A 5 -43.51 -15.69 -21.92
C ILE A 5 -43.08 -14.71 -20.84
N LEU A 6 -43.49 -14.97 -19.59
CA LEU A 6 -43.09 -14.20 -18.43
C LEU A 6 -41.69 -14.66 -18.00
N LEU A 7 -40.65 -13.90 -18.37
CA LEU A 7 -39.30 -14.11 -17.85
C LEU A 7 -39.17 -13.43 -16.50
N LEU A 8 -39.15 -14.23 -15.43
CA LEU A 8 -38.76 -13.81 -14.10
C LEU A 8 -37.24 -13.61 -14.06
N THR A 9 -36.79 -12.37 -14.22
CA THR A 9 -35.40 -11.99 -13.98
C THR A 9 -35.24 -11.69 -12.49
N PHE A 10 -34.59 -12.62 -11.77
CA PHE A 10 -34.12 -12.36 -10.41
C PHE A 10 -32.91 -11.42 -10.49
N THR A 11 -33.16 -10.11 -10.33
CA THR A 11 -32.08 -9.15 -10.06
C THR A 11 -31.59 -9.40 -8.63
N VAL A 12 -30.54 -10.20 -8.50
CA VAL A 12 -29.79 -10.28 -7.24
C VAL A 12 -29.10 -8.93 -7.07
N PHE A 13 -29.71 -8.04 -6.28
CA PHE A 13 -29.03 -6.87 -5.76
C PHE A 13 -27.94 -7.35 -4.81
N VAL A 14 -26.75 -7.60 -5.35
CA VAL A 14 -25.54 -7.63 -4.54
C VAL A 14 -25.37 -6.20 -4.05
N SER A 15 -25.88 -5.90 -2.86
CA SER A 15 -25.54 -4.67 -2.15
C SER A 15 -24.04 -4.70 -1.94
N SER A 16 -23.30 -4.06 -2.86
CA SER A 16 -21.97 -3.56 -2.59
C SER A 16 -22.14 -2.51 -1.50
N ALA A 17 -22.21 -2.95 -0.24
CA ALA A 17 -21.81 -2.11 0.86
C ALA A 17 -20.40 -1.67 0.49
N SER A 18 -20.26 -0.45 -0.03
CA SER A 18 -18.98 0.21 -0.03
C SER A 18 -18.59 0.21 1.44
N LEU A 19 -17.72 -0.74 1.81
CA LEU A 19 -16.83 -0.55 2.94
C LEU A 19 -16.16 0.77 2.61
N LYS A 20 -16.69 1.87 3.16
CA LYS A 20 -15.95 3.11 3.28
C LYS A 20 -14.83 2.73 4.21
N ASN A 21 -13.76 2.20 3.63
CA ASN A 21 -12.54 1.90 4.34
C ASN A 21 -12.05 3.26 4.82
N ASP A 22 -12.39 3.58 6.06
CA ASP A 22 -11.89 4.79 6.67
C ASP A 22 -10.37 4.65 6.77
N ASP A 23 -9.65 5.76 6.62
CA ASP A 23 -8.18 5.72 6.60
C ASP A 23 -7.62 5.01 7.82
N LYS A 24 -8.33 5.12 8.95
CA LYS A 24 -7.97 4.45 10.20
C LYS A 24 -7.93 2.93 10.04
N THR A 25 -8.91 2.34 9.38
CA THR A 25 -8.95 0.90 9.09
C THR A 25 -7.80 0.51 8.15
N ILE A 26 -7.62 1.21 7.02
CA ILE A 26 -6.56 0.91 6.05
C ILE A 26 -5.17 1.01 6.68
N LEU A 27 -4.94 2.08 7.46
CA LEU A 27 -3.68 2.31 8.16
C LEU A 27 -3.45 1.25 9.24
N GLY A 28 -4.49 0.81 9.94
CA GLY A 28 -4.42 -0.31 10.88
C GLY A 28 -3.96 -1.60 10.21
N GLU A 29 -4.59 -1.97 9.10
CA GLU A 29 -4.19 -3.15 8.33
C GLU A 29 -2.76 -3.01 7.76
N LEU A 30 -2.36 -1.82 7.30
CA LEU A 30 -0.98 -1.57 6.87
C LEU A 30 0.04 -1.81 7.98
N ILE A 31 -0.25 -1.46 9.23
CA ILE A 31 0.62 -1.74 10.37
C ILE A 31 0.79 -3.26 10.55
N ASP A 32 -0.31 -4.00 10.53
CA ASP A 32 -0.28 -5.46 10.72
C ASP A 32 0.50 -6.15 9.59
N GLU A 33 0.23 -5.78 8.34
CA GLU A 33 0.90 -6.35 7.17
C GLU A 33 2.39 -5.98 7.11
N LEU A 34 2.77 -4.75 7.45
CA LEU A 34 4.18 -4.36 7.55
C LEU A 34 4.92 -5.16 8.63
N ASN A 35 4.32 -5.33 9.81
CA ASN A 35 4.89 -6.16 10.87
C ASN A 35 5.07 -7.61 10.43
N ALA A 36 4.05 -8.18 9.77
CA ALA A 36 4.10 -9.56 9.28
C ALA A 36 5.14 -9.73 8.17
N THR A 37 5.26 -8.74 7.28
CA THR A 37 6.24 -8.75 6.18
C THR A 37 7.66 -8.64 6.70
N MET A 38 7.95 -7.71 7.62
CA MET A 38 9.29 -7.56 8.21
C MET A 38 9.78 -8.79 9.00
N LYS A 39 8.86 -9.58 9.57
CA LYS A 39 9.15 -10.86 10.22
C LYS A 39 9.46 -11.99 9.23
N ARG A 40 8.87 -11.92 8.03
CA ARG A 40 9.03 -12.93 6.96
C ARG A 40 10.15 -12.59 5.99
N LEU A 41 10.65 -11.35 6.02
CA LEU A 41 11.80 -10.96 5.23
C LEU A 41 12.96 -11.93 5.50
N PRO A 42 13.59 -12.50 4.46
CA PRO A 42 14.76 -13.33 4.64
C PRO A 42 15.85 -12.53 5.34
N GLU A 43 16.58 -13.18 6.25
CA GLU A 43 17.75 -12.58 6.90
C GLU A 43 18.72 -12.07 5.83
N GLU A 44 19.16 -10.82 5.98
CA GLU A 44 20.02 -10.16 5.01
C GLU A 44 21.42 -10.78 5.10
N HIS A 45 21.82 -11.53 4.07
CA HIS A 45 23.19 -12.02 3.91
C HIS A 45 23.95 -11.11 2.95
N LYS A 46 25.22 -10.83 3.26
CA LYS A 46 26.11 -9.98 2.44
C LYS A 46 26.01 -10.37 0.96
N GLY A 47 25.49 -9.44 0.15
CA GLY A 47 25.36 -9.60 -1.31
C GLY A 47 23.97 -9.98 -1.84
N LYS A 48 22.94 -10.12 -0.99
CA LYS A 48 21.54 -10.38 -1.43
C LYS A 48 20.53 -9.33 -0.97
N GLU A 49 21.02 -8.27 -0.36
CA GLU A 49 20.23 -7.14 0.12
C GLU A 49 19.69 -6.32 -1.07
N ILE A 50 18.41 -5.95 -1.03
CA ILE A 50 17.86 -4.95 -1.94
C ILE A 50 18.07 -3.59 -1.29
N TYR A 51 18.54 -2.65 -2.09
CA TYR A 51 18.55 -1.24 -1.73
C TYR A 51 17.46 -0.50 -2.50
N LEU A 52 16.82 0.44 -1.83
CA LEU A 52 15.77 1.31 -2.35
C LEU A 52 16.15 2.76 -2.06
N LYS A 53 15.60 3.69 -2.83
CA LYS A 53 15.75 5.12 -2.56
C LYS A 53 15.20 5.48 -1.17
N GLU A 54 15.98 6.25 -0.43
CA GLU A 54 15.59 6.80 0.85
C GLU A 54 14.56 7.91 0.66
N LEU A 55 13.30 7.56 0.86
CA LEU A 55 12.22 8.53 0.88
C LEU A 55 12.31 9.37 2.15
N LYS A 56 12.61 10.67 1.99
CA LYS A 56 12.63 11.63 3.10
C LYS A 56 11.23 12.21 3.29
N PRO A 57 10.55 11.98 4.43
CA PRO A 57 9.26 12.63 4.70
C PRO A 57 9.46 14.15 4.78
N GLU A 58 8.61 14.91 4.10
CA GLU A 58 8.71 16.38 4.12
C GLU A 58 8.42 16.94 5.52
N LYS A 59 9.40 17.67 6.08
CA LYS A 59 9.25 18.50 7.28
C LYS A 59 8.54 17.77 8.43
N GLU A 60 9.03 16.58 8.77
CA GLU A 60 8.52 15.69 9.85
C GLU A 60 7.12 15.07 9.61
N SER A 61 6.43 15.46 8.54
CA SER A 61 5.09 15.03 8.19
C SER A 61 5.09 13.96 7.10
N CYS A 62 4.31 12.90 7.31
CA CYS A 62 4.15 11.83 6.33
C CYS A 62 3.00 12.19 5.39
N LYS A 63 3.29 13.08 4.44
CA LYS A 63 2.33 13.48 3.42
C LYS A 63 1.97 12.30 2.51
N HIS A 64 0.84 12.41 1.81
CA HIS A 64 0.40 11.42 0.84
C HIS A 64 1.49 11.06 -0.19
N ASP A 65 2.26 12.04 -0.68
CA ASP A 65 3.34 11.82 -1.65
C ASP A 65 4.39 10.81 -1.16
N PHE A 66 4.70 10.79 0.14
CA PHE A 66 5.59 9.80 0.73
C PHE A 66 5.06 8.37 0.53
N PHE A 67 3.77 8.14 0.80
CA PHE A 67 3.14 6.82 0.62
C PHE A 67 3.04 6.45 -0.86
N CYS A 68 2.84 7.43 -1.73
CA CYS A 68 2.83 7.21 -3.17
C CYS A 68 4.21 6.78 -3.69
N HIS A 69 5.25 7.50 -3.29
CA HIS A 69 6.63 7.15 -3.62
C HIS A 69 6.99 5.78 -3.06
N ALA A 70 6.54 5.47 -1.84
CA ALA A 70 6.79 4.17 -1.22
C ALA A 70 6.16 3.02 -2.00
N GLU A 71 4.92 3.21 -2.49
CA GLU A 71 4.27 2.22 -3.35
C GLU A 71 5.05 2.00 -4.64
N GLN A 72 5.51 3.07 -5.30
CA GLN A 72 6.24 2.96 -6.57
C GLN A 72 7.59 2.29 -6.41
N GLU A 73 8.33 2.62 -5.35
CA GLU A 73 9.64 2.04 -5.09
C GLU A 73 9.54 0.53 -4.80
N LEU A 74 8.61 0.14 -3.91
CA LEU A 74 8.35 -1.29 -3.62
C LEU A 74 7.87 -2.05 -4.85
N LYS A 75 7.00 -1.43 -5.66
CA LYS A 75 6.51 -2.03 -6.89
C LYS A 75 7.64 -2.22 -7.92
N THR A 76 8.52 -1.24 -8.09
CA THR A 76 9.52 -1.25 -9.16
C THR A 76 10.72 -2.11 -8.80
N GLU A 77 11.22 -2.00 -7.57
CA GLU A 77 12.49 -2.62 -7.16
C GLU A 77 12.30 -3.98 -6.49
N VAL A 78 11.21 -4.16 -5.75
CA VAL A 78 11.00 -5.35 -4.89
C VAL A 78 10.03 -6.34 -5.51
N SER A 79 8.86 -5.87 -5.98
CA SER A 79 7.78 -6.75 -6.46
C SER A 79 8.15 -7.60 -7.68
N VAL A 80 9.13 -7.13 -8.45
CA VAL A 80 9.67 -7.82 -9.64
C VAL A 80 10.54 -9.03 -9.28
N GLN A 81 10.97 -9.15 -8.02
CA GLN A 81 11.86 -10.21 -7.55
C GLN A 81 11.04 -11.34 -6.91
N SER A 82 11.17 -12.55 -7.45
CA SER A 82 10.39 -13.72 -7.00
C SER A 82 10.59 -14.08 -5.53
N LYS A 83 11.77 -13.79 -4.94
CA LYS A 83 12.05 -14.02 -3.51
C LYS A 83 11.26 -13.12 -2.55
N TYR A 84 10.62 -12.06 -3.04
CA TYR A 84 9.86 -11.10 -2.22
C TYR A 84 8.37 -11.17 -2.58
N GLU A 85 7.78 -12.36 -2.51
CA GLU A 85 6.38 -12.56 -2.93
C GLU A 85 5.37 -11.69 -2.19
N ASP A 86 5.64 -11.32 -0.92
CA ASP A 86 4.79 -10.44 -0.11
C ASP A 86 4.63 -9.02 -0.69
N PHE A 87 5.52 -8.62 -1.61
CA PHE A 87 5.52 -7.33 -2.28
C PHE A 87 4.87 -7.36 -3.66
N ARG A 88 4.34 -8.49 -4.12
CA ARG A 88 3.54 -8.47 -5.36
C ARG A 88 2.30 -7.59 -5.18
N THR A 89 1.89 -6.93 -6.25
CA THR A 89 0.80 -5.95 -6.23
C THR A 89 -0.55 -6.53 -5.81
N ASP A 90 -0.74 -7.84 -5.97
CA ASP A 90 -1.92 -8.58 -5.53
C ASP A 90 -1.86 -9.03 -4.06
N LYS A 91 -0.76 -8.77 -3.35
CA LYS A 91 -0.66 -9.06 -1.91
C LYS A 91 -1.20 -7.93 -1.07
N LYS A 92 -1.59 -8.27 0.16
CA LYS A 92 -2.29 -7.37 1.09
C LYS A 92 -1.53 -6.08 1.36
N LEU A 93 -0.21 -6.16 1.64
CA LEU A 93 0.61 -4.97 1.88
C LEU A 93 0.50 -3.95 0.73
N MET A 94 0.77 -4.40 -0.50
CA MET A 94 0.71 -3.52 -1.68
C MET A 94 -0.71 -3.08 -2.01
N ARG A 95 -1.71 -3.96 -1.85
CA ARG A 95 -3.13 -3.61 -2.06
C ARG A 95 -3.59 -2.52 -1.10
N ASN A 96 -3.23 -2.62 0.18
CA ASN A 96 -3.64 -1.66 1.19
C ASN A 96 -2.91 -0.33 1.01
N LEU A 97 -1.65 -0.36 0.61
CA LEU A 97 -0.90 0.86 0.28
C LEU A 97 -1.50 1.55 -0.95
N ASN A 98 -1.82 0.79 -2.01
CA ASN A 98 -2.52 1.30 -3.19
C ASN A 98 -3.89 1.89 -2.86
N MET A 99 -4.64 1.23 -1.97
CA MET A 99 -5.96 1.68 -1.55
C MET A 99 -5.89 2.98 -0.76
N TYR A 100 -4.94 3.10 0.17
CA TYR A 100 -4.66 4.34 0.88
C TYR A 100 -4.32 5.46 -0.12
N ASN A 101 -3.43 5.18 -1.07
CA ASN A 101 -3.02 6.18 -2.04
C ASN A 101 -4.17 6.66 -2.95
N LYS A 102 -5.02 5.74 -3.41
CA LYS A 102 -6.23 6.08 -4.17
C LYS A 102 -7.19 6.97 -3.42
N HIS A 103 -7.26 6.82 -2.10
CA HIS A 103 -8.15 7.62 -1.27
C HIS A 103 -7.66 9.08 -1.11
N HIS A 104 -6.34 9.33 -1.20
CA HIS A 104 -5.73 10.64 -0.89
C HIS A 104 -5.20 11.42 -2.11
N GLY A 105 -4.96 10.80 -3.27
CA GLY A 105 -4.40 11.52 -4.43
C GLY A 105 -4.75 10.96 -5.81
N GLY A 106 -5.75 10.07 -5.91
CA GLY A 106 -6.19 9.50 -7.18
C GLY A 106 -5.40 8.27 -7.63
N SER A 107 -5.53 7.87 -8.90
CA SER A 107 -5.14 6.53 -9.36
C SER A 107 -3.64 6.32 -9.64
N THR A 108 -2.83 7.37 -9.70
CA THR A 108 -1.46 7.30 -10.23
C THR A 108 -0.46 8.02 -9.34
N CYS A 109 0.40 7.23 -8.69
CA CYS A 109 1.59 7.73 -8.02
C CYS A 109 2.72 8.00 -9.01
N ARG A 110 3.52 9.03 -8.75
CA ARG A 110 4.77 9.31 -9.47
C ARG A 110 5.95 8.73 -8.68
N PRO A 111 7.07 8.37 -9.35
CA PRO A 111 8.31 8.03 -8.66
C PRO A 111 8.89 9.25 -7.92
N ALA A 112 9.72 9.00 -6.91
CA ALA A 112 10.52 10.04 -6.27
C ALA A 112 11.72 10.46 -7.16
N ASP A 113 12.28 11.64 -6.88
CA ASP A 113 13.44 12.19 -7.59
C ASP A 113 14.63 11.21 -7.62
N GLU A 114 15.46 11.30 -8.66
CA GLU A 114 16.50 10.30 -8.95
C GLU A 114 17.72 10.36 -8.02
N ASP A 115 17.99 11.52 -7.39
CA ASP A 115 19.22 11.78 -6.63
C ASP A 115 19.12 11.47 -5.13
N GLN A 116 18.42 10.40 -4.75
CA GLN A 116 18.25 10.00 -3.36
C GLN A 116 19.29 8.98 -2.91
N GLU A 117 19.75 9.10 -1.67
CA GLU A 117 20.56 8.09 -1.00
C GLU A 117 19.82 6.74 -1.00
N GLN A 118 20.56 5.63 -0.92
CA GLN A 118 19.96 4.30 -0.91
C GLN A 118 20.00 3.69 0.49
N ILE A 119 18.91 3.03 0.88
CA ILE A 119 18.75 2.32 2.16
C ILE A 119 18.28 0.89 1.92
N SER A 120 18.52 -0.01 2.88
CA SER A 120 18.06 -1.39 2.76
C SER A 120 16.54 -1.52 2.77
N LEU A 121 16.01 -2.61 2.21
CA LEU A 121 14.59 -2.94 2.28
C LEU A 121 14.08 -2.93 3.72
N ARG A 122 14.81 -3.52 4.66
CA ARG A 122 14.39 -3.51 6.07
C ARG A 122 14.30 -2.08 6.60
N GLN A 123 15.30 -1.24 6.36
CA GLN A 123 15.28 0.16 6.82
C GLN A 123 14.15 0.95 6.16
N PHE A 124 13.89 0.71 4.88
CA PHE A 124 12.81 1.33 4.13
C PHE A 124 11.44 1.02 4.73
N LEU A 125 11.17 -0.25 5.07
CA LEU A 125 9.91 -0.66 5.70
C LEU A 125 9.77 -0.10 7.12
N CYS A 126 10.87 0.04 7.86
CA CYS A 126 10.87 0.73 9.15
C CYS A 126 10.45 2.21 8.99
N ASN A 127 10.99 2.92 8.00
CA ASN A 127 10.61 4.30 7.71
C ASN A 127 9.14 4.41 7.29
N LEU A 128 8.66 3.51 6.44
CA LEU A 128 7.25 3.42 6.06
C LEU A 128 6.35 3.15 7.28
N MET A 129 6.72 2.22 8.16
CA MET A 129 6.00 1.92 9.39
C MET A 129 5.87 3.14 10.32
N ILE A 130 6.95 3.91 10.48
CA ILE A 130 6.92 5.16 11.26
C ILE A 130 5.86 6.09 10.70
N CYS A 131 5.81 6.24 9.38
CA CYS A 131 4.83 7.09 8.72
C CYS A 131 3.39 6.58 8.83
N VAL A 132 3.16 5.30 8.60
CA VAL A 132 1.81 4.70 8.78
C VAL A 132 1.33 4.92 10.23
N LYS A 133 2.18 4.69 11.23
CA LYS A 133 1.81 4.92 12.64
C LYS A 133 1.53 6.39 12.96
N LYS A 134 2.32 7.32 12.40
CA LYS A 134 2.08 8.76 12.55
C LYS A 134 0.71 9.14 12.00
N GLU A 135 0.40 8.74 10.77
CA GLU A 135 -0.90 9.02 10.16
C GLU A 135 -2.05 8.34 10.91
N TYR A 136 -1.86 7.07 11.30
CA TYR A 136 -2.85 6.34 12.09
C TYR A 136 -3.18 7.09 13.36
N ASN A 137 -2.20 7.62 14.07
CA ASN A 137 -2.40 8.31 15.35
C ASN A 137 -2.87 9.76 15.22
N LYS A 138 -2.99 10.32 14.01
CA LYS A 138 -3.57 11.66 13.85
C LYS A 138 -5.03 11.66 14.33
N PRO A 139 -5.45 12.71 15.06
CA PRO A 139 -6.85 12.88 15.40
C PRO A 139 -7.67 13.03 14.12
N LYS A 140 -8.88 12.44 14.09
CA LYS A 140 -9.83 12.67 13.00
C LYS A 140 -10.09 14.19 12.95
N LYS A 141 -9.86 14.82 11.79
CA LYS A 141 -10.28 16.21 11.58
C LYS A 141 -11.81 16.20 11.54
N ASN A 142 -12.42 16.82 12.55
CA ASN A 142 -13.86 17.09 12.60
C ASN A 142 -14.25 18.12 11.53
#